data_AF-A0A1R3JZS9-F1
#
_entry.id   AF-A0A1R3JZS9-F1
#
_cell.length_a   1.000
_cell.length_b   1.000
_cell.length_c   1.000
_cell.angle_alpha   90.00
_cell.angle_beta   90.00
_cell.angle_gamma   90.00
#
_symmetry.space_group_name_H-M   'P 1'
#
loop_
_entity.id
_entity.type
_entity.pdbx_description
1 polymer ?
#
loop_
_entity_poly.entity_id
_entity_poly.type
_entity_poly.pdbx_seq_one_letter_code
_entity_poly.pdbx_strand_id
1 'polypeptide(L)'
;MDTRAVRAAIRLLLISICLGICLMWILLPTNTYKQKWKPVISKKVVSTYFGTQGTNILIWTFPAMFVAALGSFYLHLGKNLDENVSESNGKKNRLALWKRPMLVKGPLGIVSGIELGFFTMFIALLIWSLGTFLHNGLPTITPKLAASYGVKVWQAKLYDVALWIGLVGNICLAFLFYPVTRGSSVLPLLGLTSESSIKYHIWLGHITMALFTAHGLCYIIYWAAIGQIIEVIKGP
;
A
#
# COMPACT_ATOMS: atom_id res chain seq x y z
N MET A 1 22.86 -5.21 29.00
CA MET A 1 22.35 -5.86 27.78
C MET A 1 23.19 -5.35 26.62
N ASP A 2 23.87 -6.22 25.86
CA ASP A 2 24.76 -5.79 24.76
C ASP A 2 23.95 -4.99 23.72
N THR A 3 24.34 -3.76 23.43
CA THR A 3 23.66 -2.86 22.48
C THR A 3 23.55 -3.50 21.08
N ARG A 4 24.46 -4.41 20.73
CA ARG A 4 24.38 -5.23 19.50
C ARG A 4 23.24 -6.25 19.54
N ALA A 5 23.03 -6.92 20.66
CA ALA A 5 21.92 -7.86 20.84
C ALA A 5 20.56 -7.13 20.79
N VAL A 6 20.47 -5.96 21.43
CA VAL A 6 19.26 -5.10 21.38
C VAL A 6 18.96 -4.66 19.95
N ARG A 7 19.97 -4.20 19.21
CA ARG A 7 19.82 -3.80 17.80
C ARG A 7 19.37 -4.98 16.92
N ALA A 8 19.95 -6.16 17.11
CA ALA A 8 19.57 -7.36 16.36
C ALA A 8 18.10 -7.76 16.63
N ALA A 9 17.67 -7.70 17.89
CA ALA A 9 16.29 -7.97 18.28
C ALA A 9 15.31 -6.97 17.62
N ILE A 10 15.62 -5.66 17.66
CA ILE A 10 14.79 -4.63 17.01
C ILE A 10 14.70 -4.88 15.49
N ARG A 11 15.81 -5.27 14.85
CA ARG A 11 15.83 -5.58 13.42
C ARG A 11 14.92 -6.77 13.08
N LEU A 12 14.97 -7.84 13.86
CA LEU A 12 14.11 -9.01 13.66
C LEU A 12 12.63 -8.64 13.85
N LEU A 13 12.33 -7.83 14.87
CA LEU A 13 10.98 -7.32 15.11
C LEU A 13 10.46 -6.50 13.93
N LEU A 14 11.27 -5.56 13.42
CA LEU A 14 10.91 -4.75 12.24
C LEU A 14 10.64 -5.62 11.01
N ILE A 15 11.46 -6.64 10.75
CA ILE A 15 11.25 -7.57 9.63
C ILE A 15 9.93 -8.34 9.81
N SER A 16 9.66 -8.85 11.02
CA SER A 16 8.42 -9.56 11.33
C SER A 16 7.18 -8.68 11.08
N ILE A 17 7.22 -7.41 11.51
CA ILE A 17 6.11 -6.47 11.32
C ILE A 17 5.92 -6.12 9.84
N CYS A 18 7.02 -5.87 9.10
CA CYS A 18 6.94 -5.63 7.66
C CYS A 18 6.32 -6.82 6.91
N LEU A 19 6.69 -8.06 7.26
CA LEU A 19 6.06 -9.26 6.69
C LEU A 19 4.56 -9.33 7.01
N GLY A 20 4.18 -8.96 8.24
CA GLY A 20 2.77 -8.83 8.63
C GLY A 20 2.01 -7.81 7.79
N ILE A 21 2.58 -6.62 7.57
CA ILE A 21 1.98 -5.58 6.71
C ILE A 21 1.82 -6.09 5.28
N CYS A 22 2.85 -6.72 4.70
CA CYS A 22 2.76 -7.31 3.36
C CYS A 22 1.65 -8.37 3.28
N LEU A 23 1.56 -9.27 4.27
CA LEU A 23 0.50 -10.27 4.34
C LEU A 23 -0.89 -9.60 4.38
N MET A 24 -1.06 -8.55 5.17
CA MET A 24 -2.33 -7.83 5.28
C MET A 24 -2.75 -7.22 3.94
N TRP A 25 -1.82 -6.63 3.17
CA TRP A 25 -2.13 -6.10 1.84
C TRP A 25 -2.51 -7.20 0.83
N ILE A 26 -1.85 -8.35 0.86
CA ILE A 26 -2.17 -9.49 -0.02
C ILE A 26 -3.54 -10.09 0.31
N LEU A 27 -3.88 -10.16 1.60
CA LEU A 27 -5.16 -10.72 2.07
C LEU A 27 -6.33 -9.74 1.94
N LEU A 28 -6.07 -8.43 1.98
CA LEU A 28 -7.10 -7.38 1.90
C LEU A 28 -8.19 -7.62 0.83
N PRO A 29 -7.87 -7.94 -0.43
CA PRO A 29 -8.88 -8.11 -1.46
C PRO A 29 -9.66 -9.44 -1.37
N THR A 30 -9.18 -10.37 -0.55
CA THR A 30 -9.73 -11.74 -0.47
C THR A 30 -11.02 -11.82 0.37
N ASN A 31 -11.85 -12.81 0.06
CA ASN A 31 -13.04 -13.12 0.86
C ASN A 31 -12.69 -13.54 2.30
N THR A 32 -11.52 -14.16 2.51
CA THR A 32 -11.03 -14.52 3.84
C THR A 32 -10.92 -13.29 4.74
N TYR A 33 -10.31 -12.22 4.23
CA TYR A 33 -10.22 -10.97 5.00
C TYR A 33 -11.60 -10.34 5.22
N LYS A 34 -12.38 -10.18 4.15
CA LYS A 34 -13.68 -9.49 4.20
C LYS A 34 -14.72 -10.20 5.08
N GLN A 35 -14.82 -11.52 4.98
CA GLN A 35 -15.91 -12.29 5.60
C GLN A 35 -15.52 -12.93 6.93
N LYS A 36 -14.24 -13.30 7.12
CA LYS A 36 -13.80 -13.99 8.34
C LYS A 36 -13.01 -13.06 9.26
N TRP A 37 -11.95 -12.42 8.76
CA TRP A 37 -11.02 -11.71 9.64
C TRP A 37 -11.58 -10.36 10.10
N LYS A 38 -12.02 -9.51 9.16
CA LYS A 38 -12.52 -8.16 9.49
C LYS A 38 -13.66 -8.21 10.50
N PRO A 39 -14.69 -9.06 10.38
CA PRO A 39 -15.77 -9.11 11.38
C PRO A 39 -15.28 -9.58 12.77
N VAL A 40 -14.40 -10.58 12.83
CA VAL A 40 -13.85 -11.09 14.10
C VAL A 40 -12.99 -10.03 14.79
N ILE A 41 -12.16 -9.32 14.03
CA ILE A 41 -11.33 -8.23 14.57
C ILE A 41 -12.22 -7.07 15.02
N SER A 42 -13.18 -6.64 14.20
CA SER A 42 -14.09 -5.55 14.56
C SER A 42 -14.87 -5.84 15.83
N LYS A 43 -15.34 -7.07 16.06
CA LYS A 43 -16.03 -7.42 17.32
C LYS A 43 -15.16 -7.21 18.56
N LYS A 44 -13.85 -7.36 18.45
CA LYS A 44 -12.91 -7.20 19.58
C LYS A 44 -12.40 -5.77 19.73
N VAL A 45 -12.35 -5.01 18.63
CA VAL A 45 -11.70 -3.69 18.57
C VAL A 45 -12.70 -2.53 18.62
N VAL A 46 -13.94 -2.77 18.18
CA VAL A 46 -15.03 -1.78 18.30
C VAL A 46 -15.32 -1.58 19.78
N SER A 47 -14.82 -0.46 20.29
CA SER A 47 -15.05 0.04 21.64
C SER A 47 -15.77 1.38 21.57
N THR A 48 -16.28 1.83 22.71
CA THR A 48 -16.97 3.11 22.86
C THR A 48 -16.16 4.30 22.33
N TYR A 49 -14.82 4.23 22.41
CA TYR A 49 -13.93 5.35 22.06
C TYR A 49 -13.49 5.36 20.59
N PHE A 50 -13.21 4.21 19.98
CA PHE A 50 -12.69 4.14 18.62
C PHE A 50 -13.76 3.82 17.56
N GLY A 51 -14.94 3.37 17.99
CA GLY A 51 -16.07 3.08 17.11
C GLY A 51 -15.73 2.12 15.96
N THR A 52 -16.37 2.32 14.81
CA THR A 52 -16.18 1.48 13.61
C THR A 52 -14.82 1.69 12.92
N GLN A 53 -14.11 2.78 13.24
CA GLN A 53 -12.80 3.10 12.66
C GLN A 53 -11.64 2.44 13.40
N GLY A 54 -11.85 1.97 14.63
CA GLY A 54 -10.81 1.34 15.45
C GLY A 54 -10.10 0.18 14.74
N THR A 55 -10.85 -0.65 13.99
CA THR A 55 -10.28 -1.74 13.20
C THR A 55 -9.29 -1.25 12.15
N ASN A 56 -9.62 -0.15 11.44
CA ASN A 56 -8.75 0.40 10.40
C ASN A 56 -7.50 1.04 11.00
N ILE A 57 -7.67 1.79 12.10
CA ILE A 57 -6.54 2.42 12.81
C ILE A 57 -5.56 1.36 13.32
N LEU A 58 -6.07 0.29 13.94
CA LEU A 58 -5.24 -0.78 14.49
C LEU A 58 -4.51 -1.58 13.42
N ILE A 59 -5.15 -1.87 12.28
CA ILE A 59 -4.56 -2.71 11.23
C ILE A 59 -3.61 -1.90 10.34
N TRP A 60 -3.96 -0.66 9.99
CA TRP A 60 -3.23 0.09 8.96
C TRP A 60 -2.34 1.20 9.54
N THR A 61 -2.84 1.97 10.50
CA THR A 61 -2.12 3.14 11.03
C THR A 61 -1.11 2.75 12.11
N PHE A 62 -1.51 1.91 13.06
CA PHE A 62 -0.67 1.53 14.19
C PHE A 62 0.66 0.85 13.75
N PRO A 63 0.66 -0.16 12.86
CA PRO A 63 1.91 -0.81 12.45
C PRO A 63 2.85 0.15 11.73
N ALA A 64 2.33 1.05 10.89
CA ALA A 64 3.13 2.05 10.20
C ALA A 64 3.81 3.04 11.16
N MET A 65 3.06 3.57 12.13
CA MET A 65 3.58 4.46 13.15
C MET A 65 4.61 3.76 14.06
N PHE A 66 4.34 2.50 14.40
CA PHE A 66 5.23 1.72 15.24
C PHE A 66 6.56 1.39 14.54
N VAL A 67 6.52 1.08 13.24
CA VAL A 67 7.74 0.91 12.41
C VAL A 67 8.56 2.20 12.35
N ALA A 68 7.92 3.36 12.19
CA ALA A 68 8.62 4.65 12.18
C ALA A 68 9.31 4.93 13.53
N ALA A 69 8.62 4.69 14.65
CA ALA A 69 9.17 4.87 16.00
C ALA A 69 10.35 3.92 16.28
N LEU A 70 10.17 2.61 16.02
CA LEU A 70 11.22 1.61 16.21
C LEU A 70 12.40 1.83 15.25
N GLY A 71 12.14 2.24 14.01
CA GLY A 71 13.18 2.58 13.04
C GLY A 71 14.03 3.76 13.49
N SER A 72 13.40 4.79 14.07
CA SER A 72 14.13 5.93 14.65
C SER A 72 15.03 5.49 15.80
N PHE A 73 14.50 4.69 16.72
CA PHE A 73 15.26 4.14 17.84
C PHE A 73 16.42 3.24 17.36
N TYR A 74 16.18 2.37 16.39
CA TYR A 74 17.20 1.51 15.78
C TYR A 74 18.37 2.32 15.19
N LEU A 75 18.07 3.39 14.45
CA LEU A 75 19.10 4.27 13.87
C LEU A 75 19.84 5.10 14.93
N HIS A 76 19.16 5.48 16.02
CA HIS A 76 19.80 6.18 17.12
C HIS A 76 20.80 5.27 17.86
N LEU A 77 20.41 4.02 18.15
CA LEU A 77 21.36 3.00 18.64
C LEU A 77 22.46 2.72 17.60
N GLY A 78 22.12 2.85 16.31
CA GLY A 78 22.97 2.98 15.12
C GLY A 78 24.25 3.76 15.36
N LYS A 79 24.02 5.05 15.54
CA LYS A 79 25.02 6.11 15.59
C LYS A 79 26.03 5.92 16.73
N ASN A 80 25.60 5.44 17.89
CA ASN A 80 26.46 5.25 19.06
C ASN A 80 27.43 4.05 18.97
N LEU A 81 27.23 3.13 18.02
CA LEU A 81 28.10 1.96 17.81
C LEU A 81 29.04 2.15 16.61
N ASP A 82 28.63 2.89 15.58
CA ASP A 82 29.44 3.14 14.39
C ASP A 82 30.58 4.15 14.67
N GLU A 83 30.52 4.92 15.76
CA GLU A 83 31.68 5.67 16.29
C GLU A 83 32.81 4.75 16.79
N ASN A 84 32.54 3.47 17.05
CA ASN A 84 33.50 2.55 17.67
C ASN A 84 33.94 1.37 16.79
N VAL A 85 33.37 1.18 15.59
CA VAL A 85 33.74 0.05 14.72
C VAL A 85 33.79 0.48 13.26
N SER A 86 34.96 0.98 12.85
CA SER A 86 35.38 0.95 11.45
C SER A 86 35.49 -0.51 10.98
N GLU A 87 34.88 -0.77 9.83
CA GLU A 87 35.08 -1.91 8.93
C GLU A 87 34.78 -3.34 9.42
N SER A 88 33.80 -3.95 8.76
CA SER A 88 33.89 -5.37 8.40
C SER A 88 33.27 -5.59 7.03
N ASN A 89 34.17 -5.79 6.06
CA ASN A 89 33.92 -5.95 4.64
C ASN A 89 33.81 -7.45 4.31
N GLY A 90 32.65 -7.93 3.89
CA GLY A 90 32.51 -9.33 3.47
C GLY A 90 31.15 -9.68 2.84
N LYS A 91 30.04 -9.18 3.40
CA LYS A 91 28.69 -9.33 2.82
C LYS A 91 28.30 -8.24 1.80
N LYS A 92 29.18 -7.25 1.57
CA LYS A 92 28.92 -6.08 0.69
C LYS A 92 28.80 -6.44 -0.79
N ASN A 93 29.33 -7.57 -1.26
CA ASN A 93 29.51 -7.78 -2.71
C ASN A 93 28.22 -8.09 -3.50
N ARG A 94 27.28 -8.88 -2.96
CA ARG A 94 25.99 -9.19 -3.65
C ARG A 94 25.01 -8.01 -3.65
N LEU A 95 24.91 -7.30 -2.52
CA LEU A 95 24.08 -6.10 -2.40
C LEU A 95 24.68 -4.93 -3.18
N ALA A 96 26.01 -4.85 -3.32
CA ALA A 96 26.65 -3.84 -4.14
C ALA A 96 26.30 -3.97 -5.63
N LEU A 97 26.17 -5.20 -6.14
CA LEU A 97 25.74 -5.44 -7.53
C LEU A 97 24.30 -4.96 -7.78
N TRP A 98 23.38 -5.21 -6.84
CA TRP A 98 21.99 -4.75 -6.95
C TRP A 98 21.82 -3.25 -6.72
N LYS A 99 22.73 -2.62 -5.97
CA LYS A 99 22.85 -1.15 -5.84
C LYS A 99 23.47 -0.48 -7.06
N ARG A 100 24.04 -1.23 -8.02
CA ARG A 100 24.50 -0.63 -9.28
C ARG A 100 23.30 -0.10 -10.07
N PRO A 101 23.44 1.07 -10.72
CA PRO A 101 22.41 1.58 -11.61
C PRO A 101 22.22 0.60 -12.77
N MET A 102 21.02 0.02 -12.85
CA MET A 102 20.69 -0.98 -13.87
C MET A 102 20.08 -0.33 -15.11
N LEU A 103 19.43 0.84 -14.93
CA LEU A 103 18.88 1.64 -16.01
C LEU A 103 19.62 2.98 -16.05
N VAL A 104 20.32 3.28 -17.15
CA VAL A 104 21.16 4.49 -17.26
C VAL A 104 20.61 5.54 -18.22
N LYS A 105 19.63 5.22 -19.09
CA LYS A 105 19.01 6.22 -19.99
C LYS A 105 17.56 5.85 -20.32
N GLY A 106 16.61 6.59 -19.76
CA GLY A 106 15.17 6.50 -20.04
C GLY A 106 14.39 7.58 -19.27
N PRO A 107 13.09 7.78 -19.56
CA PRO A 107 12.23 8.77 -18.86
C PRO A 107 12.11 8.52 -17.35
N LEU A 108 12.60 7.37 -16.88
CA LEU A 108 12.59 6.91 -15.49
C LEU A 108 13.87 7.28 -14.70
N GLY A 109 14.88 7.89 -15.35
CA GLY A 109 16.14 8.28 -14.71
C GLY A 109 17.07 7.12 -14.37
N ILE A 110 18.09 7.37 -13.56
CA ILE A 110 19.02 6.35 -13.06
C ILE A 110 18.32 5.53 -11.98
N VAL A 111 18.08 4.23 -12.23
CA VAL A 111 17.33 3.34 -11.33
C VAL A 111 18.16 2.11 -10.95
N SER A 112 18.21 1.79 -9.66
CA SER A 112 18.85 0.58 -9.11
C SER A 112 17.95 -0.66 -9.30
N GLY A 113 18.55 -1.85 -9.42
CA GLY A 113 17.77 -3.10 -9.50
C GLY A 113 16.82 -3.33 -8.32
N ILE A 114 17.16 -2.83 -7.12
CA ILE A 114 16.31 -2.92 -5.92
C ILE A 114 15.03 -2.10 -6.11
N GLU A 115 15.16 -0.87 -6.64
CA GLU A 115 14.04 0.04 -6.88
C GLU A 115 13.07 -0.53 -7.91
N LEU A 116 13.61 -1.10 -8.99
CA LEU A 116 12.82 -1.76 -10.01
C LEU A 116 12.10 -3.01 -9.46
N GLY A 117 12.75 -3.78 -8.59
CA GLY A 117 12.14 -4.91 -7.90
C GLY A 117 10.96 -4.51 -7.03
N PHE A 118 11.12 -3.49 -6.18
CA PHE A 118 10.03 -2.96 -5.36
C PHE A 118 8.88 -2.41 -6.21
N PHE A 119 9.20 -1.67 -7.27
CA PHE A 119 8.19 -1.17 -8.20
C PHE A 119 7.40 -2.32 -8.84
N THR A 120 8.09 -3.37 -9.31
CA THR A 120 7.46 -4.54 -9.93
C THR A 120 6.56 -5.29 -8.95
N MET A 121 7.04 -5.53 -7.72
CA MET A 121 6.23 -6.15 -6.65
C MET A 121 4.99 -5.31 -6.33
N PHE A 122 5.12 -4.00 -6.32
CA PHE A 122 4.00 -3.09 -6.08
C PHE A 122 2.95 -3.16 -7.21
N ILE A 123 3.37 -3.13 -8.47
CA ILE A 123 2.44 -3.33 -9.60
C ILE A 123 1.76 -4.70 -9.53
N ALA A 124 2.50 -5.75 -9.20
CA ALA A 124 1.93 -7.09 -9.01
C ALA A 124 0.86 -7.11 -7.89
N LEU A 125 1.08 -6.38 -6.79
CA LEU A 125 0.08 -6.24 -5.72
C LEU A 125 -1.20 -5.52 -6.20
N LEU A 126 -1.07 -4.48 -7.02
CA LEU A 126 -2.23 -3.78 -7.58
C LEU A 126 -3.03 -4.67 -8.53
N ILE A 127 -2.35 -5.39 -9.43
CA ILE A 127 -2.98 -6.34 -10.35
C ILE A 127 -3.66 -7.47 -9.57
N TRP A 128 -2.97 -8.04 -8.58
CA TRP A 128 -3.54 -9.05 -7.68
C TRP A 128 -4.80 -8.56 -6.99
N SER A 129 -4.77 -7.33 -6.47
CA SER A 129 -5.89 -6.75 -5.73
C SER A 129 -7.09 -6.51 -6.64
N LEU A 130 -6.88 -5.87 -7.79
CA LEU A 130 -7.94 -5.64 -8.77
C LEU A 130 -8.51 -6.96 -9.30
N GLY A 131 -7.64 -7.89 -9.69
CA GLY A 131 -8.04 -9.20 -10.20
C GLY A 131 -8.86 -9.99 -9.18
N THR A 132 -8.47 -9.97 -7.90
CA THR A 132 -9.20 -10.64 -6.83
C THR A 132 -10.56 -9.98 -6.57
N PHE A 133 -10.64 -8.63 -6.60
CA PHE A 133 -11.93 -7.94 -6.48
C PHE A 133 -12.87 -8.29 -7.62
N LEU A 134 -12.38 -8.27 -8.87
CA LEU A 134 -13.16 -8.65 -10.05
C LEU A 134 -13.62 -10.10 -9.96
N HIS A 135 -12.72 -11.02 -9.67
CA HIS A 135 -13.01 -12.45 -9.60
C HIS A 135 -14.05 -12.79 -8.52
N ASN A 136 -13.94 -12.16 -7.34
CA ASN A 136 -14.83 -12.45 -6.22
C ASN A 136 -16.15 -11.67 -6.29
N GLY A 137 -16.14 -10.48 -6.90
CA GLY A 137 -17.29 -9.59 -6.92
C GLY A 137 -18.20 -9.77 -8.13
N LEU A 138 -17.65 -9.94 -9.34
CA LEU A 138 -18.47 -10.05 -10.56
C LEU A 138 -19.52 -11.19 -10.50
N PRO A 139 -19.24 -12.37 -9.92
CA PRO A 139 -20.24 -13.44 -9.79
C PRO A 139 -21.41 -13.07 -8.87
N THR A 140 -21.23 -12.12 -7.94
CA THR A 140 -22.29 -11.69 -7.02
C THR A 140 -23.33 -10.77 -7.69
N ILE A 141 -23.00 -10.20 -8.85
CA ILE A 141 -23.86 -9.29 -9.61
C ILE A 141 -24.77 -10.10 -10.52
N THR A 142 -25.88 -10.58 -9.94
CA THR A 142 -26.90 -11.35 -10.67
C THR A 142 -27.95 -10.44 -11.33
N PRO A 143 -28.65 -10.91 -12.39
CA PRO A 143 -29.76 -10.16 -12.98
C PRO A 143 -30.86 -9.78 -11.99
N LYS A 144 -31.12 -10.62 -10.99
CA LYS A 144 -32.07 -10.36 -9.90
C LYS A 144 -31.63 -9.16 -9.05
N LEU A 145 -30.35 -9.11 -8.69
CA LEU A 145 -29.78 -8.00 -7.92
C LEU A 145 -29.78 -6.69 -8.73
N ALA A 146 -29.42 -6.75 -10.00
CA ALA A 146 -29.47 -5.57 -10.87
C ALA A 146 -30.91 -5.03 -11.01
N ALA A 147 -31.88 -5.94 -11.19
CA ALA A 147 -33.30 -5.60 -11.26
C ALA A 147 -33.82 -4.98 -9.95
N SER A 148 -33.36 -5.42 -8.77
CA SER A 148 -33.76 -4.79 -7.49
C SER A 148 -33.30 -3.35 -7.35
N TYR A 149 -32.24 -2.96 -8.04
CA TYR A 149 -31.77 -1.57 -8.12
C TYR A 149 -32.33 -0.81 -9.34
N GLY A 150 -33.18 -1.45 -10.16
CA GLY A 150 -33.74 -0.84 -11.38
C GLY A 150 -32.71 -0.59 -12.48
N VAL A 151 -31.54 -1.24 -12.45
CA VAL A 151 -30.46 -1.05 -13.42
C VAL A 151 -30.18 -2.30 -14.24
N LYS A 152 -29.56 -2.13 -15.41
CA LYS A 152 -29.08 -3.25 -16.23
C LYS A 152 -27.85 -3.89 -15.58
N VAL A 153 -27.65 -5.19 -15.80
CA VAL A 153 -26.51 -5.95 -15.25
C VAL A 153 -25.17 -5.30 -15.55
N TRP A 154 -24.96 -4.77 -16.76
CA TRP A 154 -23.70 -4.13 -17.12
C TRP A 154 -23.49 -2.80 -16.39
N GLN A 155 -24.56 -2.07 -16.03
CA GLN A 155 -24.48 -0.83 -15.26
C GLN A 155 -24.06 -1.13 -13.82
N ALA A 156 -24.67 -2.15 -13.19
CA ALA A 156 -24.26 -2.63 -11.87
C ALA A 156 -22.81 -3.11 -11.85
N LYS A 157 -22.37 -3.84 -12.89
CA LYS A 157 -20.96 -4.23 -13.05
C LYS A 157 -20.04 -3.03 -13.17
N LEU A 158 -20.40 -2.02 -13.96
CA LEU A 158 -19.59 -0.81 -14.11
C LEU A 158 -19.45 -0.05 -12.78
N TYR A 159 -20.54 0.07 -12.01
CA TYR A 159 -20.54 0.68 -10.68
C TYR A 159 -19.55 -0.01 -9.73
N ASP A 160 -19.63 -1.34 -9.62
CA ASP A 160 -18.76 -2.10 -8.72
C ASP A 160 -17.29 -2.10 -9.18
N VAL A 161 -17.05 -2.17 -10.50
CA VAL A 161 -15.70 -2.05 -11.06
C VAL A 161 -15.11 -0.67 -10.77
N ALA A 162 -15.88 0.41 -10.93
CA ALA A 162 -15.45 1.76 -10.58
C ALA A 162 -15.06 1.84 -9.10
N LEU A 163 -15.89 1.28 -8.21
CA LEU A 163 -15.61 1.21 -6.79
C LEU A 163 -14.30 0.45 -6.50
N TRP A 164 -14.09 -0.71 -7.12
CA TRP A 164 -12.89 -1.52 -6.89
C TRP A 164 -11.61 -0.85 -7.41
N ILE A 165 -11.67 -0.13 -8.53
CA ILE A 165 -10.55 0.69 -9.01
C ILE A 165 -10.17 1.74 -7.95
N GLY A 166 -11.16 2.40 -7.34
CA GLY A 166 -10.93 3.35 -6.25
C GLY A 166 -10.35 2.69 -4.99
N LEU A 167 -10.83 1.51 -4.62
CA LEU A 167 -10.29 0.73 -3.49
C LEU A 167 -8.83 0.32 -3.72
N VAL A 168 -8.46 -0.04 -4.95
CA VAL A 168 -7.06 -0.31 -5.32
C VAL A 168 -6.24 0.99 -5.27
N GLY A 169 -6.82 2.12 -5.68
CA GLY A 169 -6.23 3.45 -5.52
C GLY A 169 -5.89 3.79 -4.06
N ASN A 170 -6.67 3.33 -3.08
CA ASN A 170 -6.36 3.51 -1.66
C ASN A 170 -5.08 2.78 -1.22
N ILE A 171 -4.73 1.66 -1.87
CA ILE A 171 -3.43 1.00 -1.66
C ILE A 171 -2.32 1.97 -2.07
N CYS A 172 -2.45 2.62 -3.23
CA CYS A 172 -1.48 3.62 -3.68
C CYS A 172 -1.36 4.79 -2.70
N LEU A 173 -2.48 5.34 -2.22
CA LEU A 173 -2.48 6.41 -1.22
C LEU A 173 -1.78 5.98 0.08
N ALA A 174 -2.01 4.77 0.56
CA ALA A 174 -1.38 4.27 1.78
C ALA A 174 0.15 4.19 1.65
N PHE A 175 0.67 3.80 0.50
CA PHE A 175 2.11 3.77 0.24
C PHE A 175 2.68 5.17 -0.08
N LEU A 176 1.86 6.07 -0.63
CA LEU A 176 2.23 7.46 -0.93
C LEU A 176 2.44 8.27 0.36
N PHE A 177 1.57 8.03 1.35
CA PHE A 177 1.61 8.65 2.67
C PHE A 177 2.28 7.79 3.74
N TYR A 178 2.79 6.61 3.38
CA TYR A 178 3.71 5.90 4.26
C TYR A 178 4.85 6.88 4.60
N PRO A 179 5.33 6.96 5.85
CA PRO A 179 6.33 7.95 6.25
C PRO A 179 7.66 7.66 5.54
N VAL A 180 7.77 8.16 4.31
CA VAL A 180 8.92 8.14 3.40
C VAL A 180 9.30 9.60 3.12
N THR A 181 9.14 10.47 4.11
CA THR A 181 9.65 11.84 4.03
C THR A 181 11.18 11.79 4.15
N ARG A 182 11.86 12.79 3.59
CA ARG A 182 13.33 12.88 3.49
C ARG A 182 14.08 12.72 4.83
N GLY A 183 13.40 12.93 5.97
CA GLY A 183 13.92 12.73 7.33
C GLY A 183 13.43 11.47 8.03
N SER A 184 12.65 10.61 7.37
CA SER A 184 12.14 9.37 7.95
C SER A 184 13.24 8.34 8.11
N SER A 185 13.24 7.68 9.26
CA SER A 185 14.13 6.57 9.61
C SER A 185 13.95 5.34 8.72
N VAL A 186 12.83 5.24 7.99
CA VAL A 186 12.50 4.08 7.14
C VAL A 186 13.42 3.98 5.92
N LEU A 187 13.77 5.10 5.31
CA LEU A 187 14.60 5.18 4.10
C LEU A 187 16.03 4.66 4.32
N PRO A 188 16.77 5.13 5.35
CA PRO A 188 18.08 4.58 5.71
C PRO A 188 18.01 3.10 6.14
N LEU A 189 16.91 2.67 6.76
CA LEU A 189 16.72 1.28 7.21
C LEU A 189 16.66 0.29 6.03
N LEU A 190 16.12 0.72 4.89
CA LEU A 190 16.09 -0.04 3.63
C LEU A 190 17.33 0.20 2.76
N GLY A 191 18.22 1.12 3.15
CA GLY A 191 19.43 1.46 2.41
C GLY A 191 19.17 2.20 1.10
N LEU A 192 18.02 2.89 1.00
CA LEU A 192 17.62 3.71 -0.14
C LEU A 192 18.05 5.18 0.06
N THR A 193 18.30 5.88 -1.05
CA THR A 193 18.67 7.30 -1.04
C THR A 193 17.43 8.19 -1.03
N SER A 194 17.55 9.45 -0.62
CA SER A 194 16.45 10.42 -0.73
C SER A 194 16.00 10.66 -2.18
N GLU A 195 16.93 10.55 -3.14
CA GLU A 195 16.62 10.68 -4.57
C GLU A 195 15.72 9.53 -5.06
N SER A 196 16.01 8.31 -4.61
CA SER A 196 15.18 7.11 -4.85
C SER A 196 13.74 7.30 -4.40
N SER A 197 13.56 7.85 -3.19
CA SER A 197 12.24 8.13 -2.60
C SER A 197 11.44 9.14 -3.42
N ILE A 198 12.08 10.19 -3.94
CA ILE A 198 11.40 11.18 -4.77
C ILE A 198 10.90 10.53 -6.06
N LYS A 199 11.75 9.74 -6.75
CA LYS A 199 11.35 9.01 -7.96
C LYS A 199 10.19 8.06 -7.69
N TYR A 200 10.28 7.28 -6.61
CA TYR A 200 9.22 6.38 -6.17
C TYR A 200 7.90 7.12 -5.92
N HIS A 201 7.94 8.24 -5.20
CA HIS A 201 6.75 9.03 -4.90
C HIS A 201 6.11 9.60 -6.17
N ILE A 202 6.92 10.06 -7.13
CA ILE A 202 6.43 10.52 -8.44
C ILE A 202 5.74 9.39 -9.20
N TRP A 203 6.34 8.20 -9.28
CA TRP A 203 5.72 7.05 -9.97
C TRP A 203 4.41 6.65 -9.31
N LEU A 204 4.39 6.58 -7.98
CA LEU A 204 3.22 6.23 -7.21
C LEU A 204 2.11 7.28 -7.36
N GLY A 205 2.48 8.56 -7.42
CA GLY A 205 1.58 9.66 -7.74
C GLY A 205 0.92 9.48 -9.11
N HIS A 206 1.69 9.19 -10.16
CA HIS A 206 1.12 8.95 -11.49
C HIS A 206 0.15 7.76 -11.53
N ILE A 207 0.50 6.65 -10.88
CA ILE A 207 -0.39 5.47 -10.79
C ILE A 207 -1.68 5.83 -10.05
N THR A 208 -1.56 6.57 -8.93
CA THR A 208 -2.70 7.05 -8.14
C THR A 208 -3.62 7.91 -9.00
N MET A 209 -3.06 8.91 -9.70
CA MET A 209 -3.83 9.79 -10.59
C MET A 209 -4.55 9.00 -11.69
N ALA A 210 -3.88 8.04 -12.32
CA ALA A 210 -4.48 7.20 -13.35
C ALA A 210 -5.66 6.37 -12.80
N LEU A 211 -5.50 5.74 -11.63
CA LEU A 211 -6.56 4.94 -11.00
C LEU A 211 -7.75 5.81 -10.59
N PHE A 212 -7.53 6.95 -9.93
CA PHE A 212 -8.62 7.83 -9.51
C PHE A 212 -9.31 8.51 -10.69
N THR A 213 -8.58 8.80 -11.78
CA THR A 213 -9.17 9.28 -13.04
C THR A 213 -10.05 8.20 -13.67
N ALA A 214 -9.57 6.96 -13.75
CA ALA A 214 -10.37 5.84 -14.26
C ALA A 214 -11.61 5.58 -13.40
N HIS A 215 -11.47 5.60 -12.07
CA HIS A 215 -12.57 5.52 -11.11
C HIS A 215 -13.63 6.59 -11.39
N GLY A 216 -13.22 7.86 -11.47
CA GLY A 216 -14.13 8.97 -11.75
C GLY A 216 -14.80 8.86 -13.12
N LEU A 217 -14.03 8.51 -14.17
CA LEU A 217 -14.56 8.34 -15.52
C LEU A 217 -15.60 7.21 -15.60
N CYS A 218 -15.35 6.06 -14.95
CA CYS A 218 -16.32 4.97 -14.89
C CYS A 218 -17.62 5.40 -14.21
N TYR A 219 -17.56 6.20 -13.13
CA TYR A 219 -18.75 6.74 -12.49
C TYR A 219 -19.50 7.74 -13.38
N ILE A 220 -18.79 8.61 -14.10
CA ILE A 220 -19.41 9.54 -15.06
C ILE A 220 -20.16 8.75 -16.14
N ILE A 221 -19.55 7.70 -16.70
CA ILE A 221 -20.21 6.82 -17.70
C ILE A 221 -21.42 6.10 -17.07
N TYR A 222 -21.31 5.61 -15.84
CA TYR A 222 -22.42 4.98 -15.13
C TYR A 222 -23.60 5.93 -14.96
N TRP A 223 -23.36 7.16 -14.47
CA TRP A 223 -24.41 8.17 -14.30
C TRP A 223 -25.03 8.60 -15.63
N ALA A 224 -24.23 8.67 -16.70
CA ALA A 224 -24.73 8.90 -18.06
C ALA A 224 -25.73 7.82 -18.46
N ALA A 225 -25.37 6.57 -18.20
CA ALA A 225 -26.14 5.41 -18.64
C ALA A 225 -27.49 5.26 -17.91
N ILE A 226 -27.62 5.76 -16.68
CA ILE A 226 -28.87 5.72 -15.90
C ILE A 226 -29.66 7.03 -15.99
N GLY A 227 -29.20 8.01 -16.79
CA GLY A 227 -29.88 9.28 -16.99
C GLY A 227 -29.79 10.27 -15.81
N GLN A 228 -28.94 10.01 -14.82
CA GLN A 228 -28.80 10.84 -13.61
C GLN A 228 -27.71 11.94 -13.70
N ILE A 229 -27.10 12.17 -14.86
CA ILE A 229 -26.11 13.25 -15.04
C ILE A 229 -26.67 14.61 -14.59
N ILE A 230 -27.95 14.88 -14.88
CA ILE A 230 -28.58 16.17 -14.58
C ILE A 230 -28.76 16.37 -13.06
N GLU A 231 -28.98 15.31 -12.28
CA GLU A 231 -29.08 15.40 -10.81
C GLU A 231 -27.72 15.68 -10.17
N VAL A 232 -26.63 15.13 -10.74
CA VAL A 232 -25.26 15.38 -10.27
C VAL A 232 -24.81 16.83 -10.56
N ILE A 233 -25.22 17.40 -11.71
CA ILE A 233 -24.87 18.77 -12.09
C ILE A 233 -25.70 19.82 -11.33
N LYS A 234 -26.94 19.48 -10.94
CA LYS A 234 -27.82 20.41 -10.23
C LYS A 234 -27.43 20.66 -8.78
N GLY A 235 -26.61 19.79 -8.17
CA GLY A 235 -26.28 19.86 -6.76
C GLY A 235 -27.51 19.65 -5.85
N PRO A 236 -27.31 19.27 -4.57
CA PRO A 236 -28.40 19.26 -3.60
C PRO A 236 -28.96 20.67 -3.35
#